data_AF-A0A401GZX0-F1
#
_entry.id   AF-A0A401GZX0-F1
#
_cell.length_a   1.000
_cell.length_b   1.000
_cell.length_c   1.000
_cell.angle_alpha   90.00
_cell.angle_beta   90.00
_cell.angle_gamma   90.00
#
_symmetry.space_group_name_H-M   'P 1'
#
loop_
_entity.id
_entity.type
_entity.pdbx_description
1 polymer ?
#
loop_
_entity_poly.entity_id
_entity_poly.type
_entity_poly.pdbx_seq_one_letter_code
_entity_poly.pdbx_strand_id
1 'polypeptide(L)'
;MVHIAGAETARAMWEQLRTVKEQHGQHGILALCQRFYRMQAKEEDNISSHITQLRQIQEQLHLMGKVVSDEDFWLILATSLPESWDSFLSSYFGAVGSNVGAEGADNVHPQLTSQELIAIILDENR
;
A
#
# COMPACT_ATOMS: atom_id res chain seq x y z
N MET A 1 10.30 11.90 -31.91
CA MET A 1 9.07 11.42 -32.58
C MET A 1 7.92 12.33 -32.19
N VAL A 2 7.35 13.02 -33.18
CA VAL A 2 6.22 13.95 -33.00
C VAL A 2 4.93 13.13 -33.19
N HIS A 3 4.24 12.78 -32.11
CA HIS A 3 2.99 12.01 -32.15
C HIS A 3 1.74 12.89 -32.34
N ILE A 4 1.88 14.04 -33.01
CA ILE A 4 0.77 14.98 -33.23
C ILE A 4 0.67 15.38 -34.71
N ALA A 5 0.84 14.42 -35.62
CA ALA A 5 0.59 14.62 -37.04
C ALA A 5 -0.70 13.89 -37.42
N GLY A 6 -1.83 14.62 -37.46
CA GLY A 6 -3.08 14.11 -38.07
C GLY A 6 -4.40 14.39 -37.34
N ALA A 7 -4.41 15.02 -36.16
CA ALA A 7 -5.67 15.30 -35.47
C ALA A 7 -6.25 16.67 -35.87
N GLU A 8 -7.26 16.67 -36.75
CA GLU A 8 -7.97 17.88 -37.21
C GLU A 8 -8.94 18.46 -36.17
N THR A 9 -9.22 17.72 -35.09
CA THR A 9 -10.14 18.16 -34.02
C THR A 9 -9.51 18.02 -32.64
N ALA A 10 -9.86 18.94 -31.73
CA ALA A 10 -9.41 18.92 -30.34
C ALA A 10 -9.78 17.61 -29.61
N ARG A 11 -10.89 16.96 -29.99
CA ARG A 11 -11.29 15.65 -29.48
C ARG A 11 -10.28 14.55 -29.87
N ALA A 12 -9.84 14.51 -31.13
CA ALA A 12 -8.87 13.52 -31.57
C ALA A 12 -7.49 13.73 -30.91
N MET A 13 -7.07 14.98 -30.73
CA MET A 13 -5.86 15.30 -29.94
C MET A 13 -5.99 14.83 -28.49
N TRP A 14 -7.14 15.06 -27.85
CA TRP A 14 -7.41 14.62 -26.48
C TRP A 14 -7.39 13.10 -26.34
N GLU A 15 -7.99 12.37 -27.29
CA GLU A 15 -7.98 10.90 -27.29
C GLU A 15 -6.58 10.31 -27.52
N GLN A 16 -5.76 10.91 -28.39
CA GLN A 16 -4.37 10.49 -28.56
C GLN A 16 -3.54 10.78 -27.30
N LEU A 17 -3.72 11.97 -26.71
CA LEU A 17 -3.05 12.32 -25.45
C LEU A 17 -3.46 11.37 -24.33
N ARG A 18 -4.75 11.06 -24.24
CA ARG A 18 -5.31 10.09 -23.29
C ARG A 18 -4.69 8.72 -23.50
N THR A 19 -4.69 8.20 -24.72
CA THR A 19 -4.12 6.87 -25.04
C THR A 19 -2.65 6.76 -24.62
N VAL A 20 -1.83 7.75 -24.97
CA VAL A 20 -0.39 7.74 -24.63
C VAL A 20 -0.17 7.93 -23.12
N LYS A 21 -0.86 8.88 -22.49
CA LYS A 21 -0.71 9.16 -21.05
C LYS A 21 -1.31 8.06 -20.17
N GLU A 22 -2.40 7.45 -20.58
CA GLU A 22 -3.08 6.34 -19.89
C GLU A 22 -2.26 5.05 -19.99
N GLN A 23 -1.65 4.76 -21.15
CA GLN A 23 -0.67 3.67 -21.27
C GLN A 23 0.53 3.88 -20.32
N HIS A 24 1.09 5.09 -20.27
CA HIS A 24 2.14 5.41 -19.28
C HIS A 24 1.62 5.33 -17.84
N GLY A 25 0.35 5.69 -17.60
CA GLY A 25 -0.33 5.52 -16.32
C GLY A 25 -0.40 4.06 -15.90
N GLN A 26 -0.82 3.14 -16.78
CA GLN A 26 -0.91 1.71 -16.49
C GLN A 26 0.46 1.08 -16.20
N HIS A 27 1.50 1.45 -16.96
CA HIS A 27 2.87 1.01 -16.68
C HIS A 27 3.39 1.59 -15.36
N GLY A 28 3.06 2.84 -15.04
CA GLY A 28 3.39 3.49 -13.77
C GLY A 28 2.71 2.81 -12.58
N ILE A 29 1.42 2.49 -12.69
CA ILE A 29 0.67 1.73 -11.69
C ILE A 29 1.32 0.37 -11.47
N LEU A 30 1.67 -0.35 -12.54
CA LEU A 30 2.33 -1.65 -12.44
C LEU A 30 3.69 -1.53 -11.74
N ALA A 31 4.51 -0.53 -12.10
CA ALA A 31 5.81 -0.30 -11.49
C ALA A 31 5.68 0.04 -9.98
N LEU A 32 4.71 0.89 -9.61
CA LEU A 32 4.43 1.20 -8.22
C LEU A 32 3.91 -0.01 -7.45
N CYS A 33 3.04 -0.83 -8.05
CA CYS A 33 2.59 -2.07 -7.45
C CYS A 33 3.75 -3.03 -7.21
N GLN A 34 4.61 -3.24 -8.22
CA GLN A 34 5.79 -4.08 -8.06
C GLN A 34 6.69 -3.58 -6.94
N ARG A 35 6.91 -2.26 -6.85
CA ARG A 35 7.67 -1.67 -5.75
C ARG A 35 6.97 -1.91 -4.41
N PHE A 36 5.66 -1.68 -4.33
CA PHE A 36 4.86 -1.84 -3.13
C PHE A 36 4.92 -3.26 -2.56
N TYR A 37 4.76 -4.28 -3.39
CA TYR A 37 4.80 -5.69 -2.95
C TYR A 37 6.21 -6.24 -2.71
N ARG A 38 7.26 -5.61 -3.26
CA ARG A 38 8.66 -6.07 -3.12
C ARG A 38 9.45 -5.27 -2.09
N MET A 39 8.84 -4.24 -1.51
CA MET A 39 9.50 -3.40 -0.54
C MET A 39 9.65 -4.16 0.77
N GLN A 40 10.88 -4.35 1.21
CA GLN A 40 11.21 -4.99 2.48
C GLN A 40 12.25 -4.12 3.19
N ALA A 41 12.03 -3.87 4.48
CA ALA A 41 12.98 -3.21 5.34
C ALA A 41 14.10 -4.21 5.70
N LYS A 42 15.32 -3.69 5.81
CA LYS A 42 16.43 -4.44 6.39
C LYS A 42 16.53 -4.16 7.89
N GLU A 43 17.26 -5.01 8.59
CA GLU A 43 17.49 -4.86 10.04
C GLU A 43 18.19 -3.54 10.41
N GLU A 44 19.01 -2.99 9.50
CA GLU A 44 19.72 -1.73 9.72
C GLU A 44 18.91 -0.51 9.25
N ASP A 45 17.76 -0.72 8.59
CA ASP A 45 16.95 0.37 8.05
C ASP A 45 16.06 0.98 9.13
N ASN A 46 15.86 2.29 9.04
CA ASN A 46 14.93 2.97 9.92
C ASN A 46 13.48 2.61 9.55
N ILE A 47 12.82 1.85 10.43
CA ILE A 47 11.44 1.37 10.22
C ILE A 47 10.45 2.51 10.00
N SER A 48 10.60 3.64 10.70
CA SER A 48 9.74 4.83 10.52
C SER A 48 9.87 5.42 9.11
N SER A 49 11.09 5.48 8.57
CA SER A 49 11.34 5.88 7.18
C SER A 49 10.73 4.89 6.20
N HIS A 50 10.85 3.59 6.45
CA HIS A 50 10.27 2.54 5.61
C HIS A 50 8.74 2.62 5.56
N ILE A 51 8.06 2.76 6.71
CA ILE A 51 6.60 2.96 6.80
C ILE A 51 6.18 4.19 5.98
N THR A 52 6.92 5.30 6.12
CA THR A 52 6.63 6.54 5.39
C THR A 52 6.71 6.32 3.87
N GLN A 53 7.72 5.58 3.41
CA GLN A 53 7.87 5.26 1.98
C GLN A 53 6.74 4.36 1.47
N LEU A 54 6.32 3.35 2.24
CA LEU A 54 5.18 2.50 1.89
C LEU A 54 3.88 3.29 1.77
N ARG A 55 3.61 4.19 2.72
CA ARG A 55 2.44 5.07 2.68
C ARG A 55 2.49 6.01 1.48
N GLN A 56 3.65 6.57 1.15
CA GLN A 56 3.80 7.40 -0.03
C GLN A 56 3.48 6.64 -1.33
N ILE A 57 3.89 5.37 -1.44
CA ILE A 57 3.55 4.53 -2.60
C ILE A 57 2.05 4.23 -2.64
N GLN A 58 1.43 3.97 -1.49
CA GLN A 58 -0.02 3.76 -1.38
C GLN A 58 -0.79 5.00 -1.87
N GLU A 59 -0.42 6.19 -1.40
CA GLU A 59 -1.02 7.46 -1.82
C GLU A 59 -0.85 7.69 -3.33
N GLN A 60 0.32 7.36 -3.89
CA GLN A 60 0.55 7.43 -5.34
C GLN A 60 -0.33 6.45 -6.12
N LEU A 61 -0.53 5.23 -5.63
CA LEU A 61 -1.44 4.26 -6.24
C LEU A 61 -2.89 4.75 -6.21
N HIS A 62 -3.33 5.34 -5.08
CA HIS A 62 -4.66 5.93 -4.93
C HIS A 62 -4.87 7.09 -5.92
N LEU A 63 -3.88 7.98 -6.06
CA LEU A 63 -3.91 9.08 -7.05
C LEU A 63 -4.00 8.59 -8.49
N MET A 64 -3.44 7.41 -8.79
CA MET A 64 -3.54 6.76 -10.10
C MET A 64 -4.83 5.94 -10.27
N GLY A 65 -5.76 5.98 -9.32
CA GLY A 65 -7.05 5.29 -9.37
C GLY A 65 -7.02 3.85 -8.89
N LYS A 66 -5.89 3.36 -8.35
CA LYS A 66 -5.81 2.05 -7.70
C LYS A 66 -5.94 2.22 -6.19
N VAL A 67 -7.15 2.00 -5.68
CA VAL A 67 -7.40 2.00 -4.24
C VAL A 67 -6.83 0.72 -3.62
N VAL A 68 -5.89 0.89 -2.70
CA VAL A 68 -5.38 -0.17 -1.82
C VAL A 68 -6.21 -0.16 -0.55
N SER A 69 -6.83 -1.30 -0.21
CA SER A 69 -7.62 -1.47 1.01
C SER A 69 -6.75 -1.36 2.25
N ASP A 70 -7.35 -0.99 3.37
CA ASP A 70 -6.62 -0.94 4.65
C ASP A 70 -6.09 -2.32 5.05
N GLU A 71 -6.88 -3.37 4.77
CA GLU A 71 -6.49 -4.77 4.99
C GLU A 71 -5.23 -5.17 4.23
N ASP A 72 -5.21 -4.89 2.93
CA ASP A 72 -4.05 -5.15 2.08
C ASP A 72 -2.82 -4.38 2.55
N PHE A 73 -3.02 -3.13 2.98
CA PHE A 73 -1.92 -2.28 3.40
C PHE A 73 -1.28 -2.76 4.70
N TRP A 74 -2.06 -3.10 5.74
CA TRP A 74 -1.46 -3.59 7.00
C TRP A 74 -0.78 -4.93 6.79
N LEU A 75 -1.34 -5.81 5.94
CA LEU A 75 -0.74 -7.10 5.62
C LEU A 75 0.62 -6.91 4.94
N ILE A 76 0.66 -6.04 3.92
CA ILE A 76 1.91 -5.73 3.21
C ILE A 76 2.90 -5.10 4.17
N LEU A 77 2.46 -4.17 5.02
CA LEU A 77 3.30 -3.53 6.02
C LEU A 77 3.92 -4.58 6.96
N ALA A 78 3.11 -5.50 7.51
CA ALA A 78 3.59 -6.59 8.37
C ALA A 78 4.61 -7.49 7.65
N THR A 79 4.33 -7.89 6.40
CA THR A 79 5.27 -8.74 5.62
C THR A 79 6.51 -8.01 5.12
N SER A 80 6.51 -6.68 5.17
CA SER A 80 7.63 -5.85 4.73
C SER A 80 8.64 -5.55 5.85
N LEU A 81 8.31 -5.85 7.10
CA LEU A 81 9.21 -5.66 8.22
C LEU A 81 10.31 -6.74 8.22
N PRO A 82 11.46 -6.46 8.87
CA PRO A 82 12.54 -7.44 9.00
C PRO A 82 12.15 -8.65 9.85
N GLU A 83 12.87 -9.76 9.72
CA GLU A 83 12.64 -11.00 10.47
C GLU A 83 12.69 -10.79 11.99
N SER A 84 13.46 -9.81 12.49
CA SER A 84 13.49 -9.46 13.92
C SER A 84 12.11 -9.09 14.49
N TRP A 85 11.18 -8.63 13.64
CA TRP A 85 9.82 -8.26 14.02
C TRP A 85 8.84 -9.44 13.98
N ASP A 86 9.22 -10.61 13.45
CA ASP A 86 8.32 -11.76 13.32
C ASP A 86 7.77 -12.23 14.67
N SER A 87 8.59 -12.20 15.73
CA SER A 87 8.13 -12.58 17.07
C SER A 87 7.11 -11.58 17.63
N PHE A 88 7.29 -10.29 17.36
CA PHE A 88 6.37 -9.24 17.76
C PHE A 88 5.05 -9.38 16.99
N LEU A 89 5.12 -9.50 15.67
CA LEU A 89 3.95 -9.68 14.80
C LEU A 89 3.18 -10.96 15.15
N SER A 90 3.87 -12.07 15.41
CA SER A 90 3.24 -13.33 15.80
C SER A 90 2.50 -13.21 17.14
N SER A 91 3.07 -12.50 18.11
CA SER A 91 2.40 -12.23 19.40
C SER A 91 1.21 -11.29 19.21
N TYR A 92 1.36 -10.26 18.39
CA TYR A 92 0.33 -9.26 18.12
C TYR A 92 -0.87 -9.88 17.38
N PHE A 93 -0.63 -10.56 16.26
CA PHE A 93 -1.68 -11.23 15.49
C PHE A 93 -2.23 -12.47 16.22
N GLY A 94 -1.42 -13.15 17.04
CA GLY A 94 -1.89 -14.25 17.90
C GLY A 94 -2.87 -13.78 18.97
N ALA A 95 -2.61 -12.60 19.58
CA ALA A 95 -3.53 -11.97 20.53
C ALA A 95 -4.80 -11.45 19.84
N VAL A 96 -4.67 -10.88 18.64
CA VAL A 96 -5.81 -10.42 17.82
C VAL A 96 -6.64 -11.59 17.29
N GLY A 97 -6.06 -12.75 16.97
CA GLY A 97 -6.82 -13.92 16.49
C GLY A 97 -7.61 -14.65 17.58
N SER A 98 -7.24 -14.50 18.85
CA SER A 98 -7.93 -15.15 19.99
C SER A 98 -9.32 -14.58 20.28
N ASN A 99 -9.67 -13.41 19.76
CA ASN A 99 -10.98 -12.77 19.96
C ASN A 99 -12.05 -13.23 18.94
N VAL A 100 -11.71 -14.10 17.99
CA VAL A 100 -12.62 -14.57 16.91
C VAL A 100 -13.49 -15.77 17.35
N GLY A 101 -13.38 -16.22 18.60
CA GLY A 101 -14.04 -17.45 19.09
C GLY A 101 -15.29 -17.27 19.98
N ALA A 102 -15.81 -16.06 20.20
CA ALA A 102 -16.98 -15.87 21.06
C ALA A 102 -18.23 -15.49 20.24
N GLU A 103 -19.09 -16.47 20.05
CA GLU A 103 -20.40 -16.34 19.42
C GLU A 103 -21.29 -15.35 20.19
N GLY A 104 -21.89 -14.38 19.47
CA GLY A 104 -23.00 -13.58 19.98
C GLY A 104 -22.94 -12.10 19.61
N ALA A 105 -23.80 -11.72 18.66
CA ALA A 105 -24.40 -10.40 18.43
C ALA A 105 -23.51 -9.14 18.47
N ASP A 106 -23.54 -8.38 17.37
CA ASP A 106 -23.05 -7.00 17.24
C ASP A 106 -21.53 -6.79 17.33
N ASN A 107 -20.78 -7.75 16.78
CA ASN A 107 -19.33 -7.66 16.65
C ASN A 107 -18.93 -6.56 15.64
N VAL A 108 -18.85 -5.33 16.13
CA VAL A 108 -17.84 -4.38 15.65
C VAL A 108 -16.51 -5.07 15.88
N HIS A 109 -16.06 -5.84 14.88
CA HIS A 109 -14.68 -6.27 14.81
C HIS A 109 -13.84 -5.02 15.11
N PRO A 110 -12.88 -5.06 16.05
CA PRO A 110 -11.84 -4.06 16.05
C PRO A 110 -11.15 -4.24 14.69
N GLN A 111 -11.60 -3.47 13.70
CA GLN A 111 -10.98 -3.43 12.39
C GLN A 111 -9.60 -2.87 12.66
N LEU A 112 -8.65 -3.77 12.87
CA LEU A 112 -7.25 -3.44 13.07
C LEU A 112 -6.87 -2.52 11.93
N THR A 113 -6.75 -1.24 12.24
CA THR A 113 -6.47 -0.27 11.19
C THR A 113 -4.98 -0.28 10.90
N SER A 114 -4.60 -0.06 9.64
CA SER A 114 -3.20 0.18 9.29
C SER A 114 -2.57 1.28 10.16
N GLN A 115 -3.37 2.25 10.61
CA GLN A 115 -2.94 3.35 11.46
C GLN A 115 -2.58 2.92 12.87
N GLU A 116 -3.36 2.03 13.48
CA GLU A 116 -3.05 1.46 14.80
C GLU A 116 -1.77 0.62 14.75
N LEU A 117 -1.63 -0.22 13.72
CA LEU A 117 -0.41 -1.01 13.54
C LEU A 117 0.82 -0.11 13.38
N ILE A 118 0.73 0.97 12.57
CA ILE A 118 1.80 1.95 12.43
C ILE A 118 2.14 2.60 13.77
N ALA A 119 1.13 3.04 14.54
CA ALA A 119 1.36 3.71 15.82
C ALA A 119 2.10 2.80 16.81
N ILE A 120 1.71 1.52 16.85
CA ILE A 120 2.34 0.52 17.72
C ILE A 120 3.79 0.24 17.30
N ILE A 121 4.03 0.06 16.00
CA ILE A 121 5.40 -0.17 15.48
C ILE A 121 6.30 1.03 15.77
N LEU A 122 5.78 2.26 15.68
CA LEU A 122 6.53 3.47 15.97
C LEU A 122 6.84 3.64 17.47
N ASP A 123 5.97 3.15 18.36
CA ASP A 123 6.21 3.16 19.81
C ASP A 123 7.26 2.13 20.22
N GLU A 124 7.20 0.92 19.66
CA GLU A 124 8.17 -0.16 19.91
C GLU A 124 9.57 0.18 19.36
N ASN A 125 9.66 0.92 18.25
CA ASN A 125 10.94 1.32 17.62
C ASN A 125 11.65 2.50 18.34
N ARG A 126 11.20 2.92 19.53
CA ARG A 126 11.71 4.08 20.27
C ARG A 126 12.74 3.71 21.35
#